data_AF-A0A1Y5PRC4-F1
#
_entry.id   AF-A0A1Y5PRC4-F1
#
_cell.length_a   1.000
_cell.length_b   1.000
_cell.length_c   1.000
_cell.angle_alpha   90.00
_cell.angle_beta   90.00
_cell.angle_gamma   90.00
#
_symmetry.space_group_name_H-M   'P 1'
#
loop_
_entity.id
_entity.type
_entity.pdbx_description
1 polymer ?
#
loop_
_entity_poly.entity_id
_entity_poly.type
_entity_poly.pdbx_seq_one_letter_code
_entity_poly.pdbx_strand_id
1 'polypeptide(L)'
;MPDWSRKHSADLNSLAARIVREATADDDEAPAPEPINGKDPAAVALGRKGGLRGGKARAEKLTAEERSAIAKRAAEARWQRSNNAARG
;
A
#
# COMPACT_ATOMS: atom_id res chain seq x y z
N MET A 1 8.50 -32.09 6.15
CA MET A 1 8.94 -30.80 5.57
C MET A 1 10.21 -30.36 6.28
N PRO A 2 11.28 -29.94 5.59
CA PRO A 2 12.45 -29.39 6.26
C PRO A 2 12.20 -27.94 6.68
N ASP A 3 12.60 -27.61 7.90
CA ASP A 3 12.51 -26.30 8.55
C ASP A 3 13.75 -25.45 8.20
N TRP A 4 13.56 -24.25 7.68
CA TRP A 4 14.66 -23.37 7.25
C TRP A 4 14.79 -22.18 8.21
N SER A 5 15.36 -22.47 9.38
CA SER A 5 15.93 -21.43 10.24
C SER A 5 17.15 -20.84 9.54
N ARG A 6 16.97 -19.70 8.87
CA ARG A 6 18.07 -18.85 8.45
C ARG A 6 17.89 -17.46 9.01
N LYS A 7 18.08 -17.31 10.33
CA LYS A 7 18.50 -16.03 10.90
C LYS A 7 19.90 -15.75 10.36
N HIS A 8 19.99 -15.14 9.18
CA HIS A 8 21.28 -14.67 8.71
C HIS A 8 21.71 -13.53 9.62
N SER A 9 22.75 -13.77 10.42
CA SER A 9 23.70 -12.71 10.73
C SER A 9 24.05 -12.05 9.38
N ALA A 10 23.90 -10.73 9.27
CA ALA A 10 24.22 -10.02 8.05
C ALA A 10 25.60 -10.47 7.53
N ASP A 11 25.71 -10.71 6.23
CA ASP A 11 26.99 -11.01 5.59
C ASP A 11 28.04 -9.97 6.04
N LEU A 12 29.29 -10.39 6.26
CA LEU A 12 30.37 -9.55 6.79
C LEU A 12 30.52 -8.26 5.97
N ASN A 13 30.38 -8.35 4.64
CA ASN A 13 30.44 -7.17 3.77
C ASN A 13 29.25 -6.22 4.01
N SER A 14 28.05 -6.78 4.24
CA SER A 14 26.86 -5.99 4.57
C SER A 14 26.96 -5.31 5.93
N LEU A 15 27.55 -6.00 6.92
CA LEU A 15 27.80 -5.44 8.24
C LEU A 15 28.86 -4.33 8.19
N ALA A 16 29.97 -4.55 7.48
CA ALA A 16 31.01 -3.54 7.29
C ALA A 16 30.46 -2.30 6.57
N ALA A 17 29.68 -2.49 5.50
CA ALA A 17 29.03 -1.39 4.78
C ALA A 17 28.06 -0.60 5.67
N ARG A 18 27.35 -1.28 6.58
CA ARG A 18 26.45 -0.62 7.53
C ARG A 18 27.21 0.21 8.57
N ILE A 19 28.27 -0.34 9.16
CA ILE A 19 29.11 0.34 10.15
C ILE A 19 29.73 1.60 9.55
N VAL A 20 30.28 1.52 8.34
CA VAL A 20 30.85 2.69 7.66
C VAL A 20 29.78 3.75 7.44
N ARG A 21 28.62 3.37 6.90
CA ARG A 21 27.51 4.31 6.67
C ARG A 21 27.07 5.00 7.96
N GLU A 22 26.94 4.25 9.05
CA GLU A 22 26.51 4.79 10.35
C GLU A 22 27.59 5.69 10.97
N ALA A 23 28.87 5.38 10.78
CA ALA A 23 29.98 6.17 11.30
C ALA A 23 30.26 7.46 10.49
N THR A 24 29.86 7.49 9.22
CA THR A 24 30.09 8.64 8.31
C THR A 24 28.83 9.41 7.95
N ALA A 25 27.64 8.94 8.34
CA ALA A 25 26.42 9.69 8.11
C ALA A 25 26.41 10.91 9.02
N ASP A 26 26.41 12.10 8.43
CA ASP A 26 26.02 13.31 9.13
C ASP A 26 24.50 13.23 9.40
N ASP A 27 24.08 13.49 10.64
CA ASP A 27 22.67 13.41 11.07
C ASP A 27 21.73 14.34 10.27
N ASP A 28 22.29 15.31 9.54
CA ASP A 28 21.58 16.25 8.68
C ASP A 28 21.29 15.71 7.26
N GLU A 29 21.82 14.54 6.90
CA GLU A 29 21.72 13.98 5.53
C GLU A 29 20.90 12.68 5.50
N ALA A 30 19.76 12.65 6.23
CA ALA A 30 18.74 11.66 5.94
C ALA A 30 18.17 11.93 4.53
N PRO A 31 18.36 11.02 3.54
CA PRO A 31 17.82 11.24 2.21
C PRO A 31 16.30 11.39 2.33
N ALA A 32 15.77 12.43 1.67
CA ALA A 32 14.33 12.64 1.59
C ALA A 32 13.65 11.33 1.15
N PRO A 33 12.51 10.97 1.75
CA PRO A 33 11.89 9.69 1.49
C PRO A 33 11.61 9.57 -0.01
N GLU A 34 12.13 8.49 -0.61
CA GLU A 34 11.97 8.18 -2.03
C GLU A 34 10.49 8.28 -2.44
N PRO A 35 10.18 8.95 -3.56
CA PRO A 35 8.81 9.13 -4.00
C PRO A 35 8.14 7.79 -4.28
N ILE A 36 7.03 7.51 -3.59
CA ILE A 36 6.27 6.27 -3.79
C ILE A 36 5.48 6.40 -5.09
N ASN A 37 5.90 5.68 -6.14
CA ASN A 37 5.33 5.77 -7.50
C ASN A 37 5.35 7.20 -8.06
N GLY A 38 6.45 7.94 -7.85
CA GLY A 38 6.59 9.33 -8.31
C GLY A 38 5.75 10.35 -7.53
N LYS A 39 5.20 9.97 -6.38
CA LYS A 39 4.38 10.84 -5.52
C LYS A 39 5.08 11.10 -4.19
N ASP A 40 4.84 12.28 -3.64
CA ASP A 40 5.28 12.63 -2.29
C ASP A 40 4.74 11.59 -1.27
N PRO A 41 5.63 10.88 -0.55
CA PRO A 41 5.24 9.89 0.44
C PRO A 41 4.34 10.44 1.55
N ALA A 42 4.56 11.70 1.97
CA ALA A 42 3.74 12.34 3.00
C ALA A 42 2.31 12.57 2.50
N ALA A 43 2.16 12.99 1.24
CA ALA A 43 0.85 13.17 0.61
C ALA A 43 0.09 11.85 0.46
N VAL A 44 0.78 10.76 0.09
CA VAL A 44 0.20 9.41 0.00
C VAL A 44 -0.28 8.93 1.37
N ALA A 45 0.54 9.11 2.42
CA ALA A 45 0.18 8.74 3.78
C ALA A 45 -1.04 9.52 4.28
N LEU A 46 -1.09 10.83 4.03
CA LEU A 46 -2.22 11.68 4.40
C LEU A 46 -3.50 11.27 3.66
N GLY A 47 -3.42 11.06 2.34
CA GLY A 47 -4.55 10.61 1.53
C GLY A 47 -5.12 9.27 2.00
N ARG A 48 -4.26 8.31 2.34
CA ARG A 48 -4.67 7.02 2.92
C ARG A 48 -5.40 7.21 4.24
N LYS A 49 -4.85 8.03 5.14
CA LYS A 49 -5.47 8.33 6.45
C LYS A 49 -6.87 8.93 6.28
N GLY A 50 -7.03 9.88 5.36
CA GLY A 50 -8.33 10.47 5.02
C GLY A 50 -9.31 9.45 4.43
N GLY A 51 -8.85 8.62 3.49
CA GLY A 51 -9.65 7.58 2.85
C GLY A 51 -10.18 6.52 3.82
N LEU A 52 -9.36 6.09 4.78
CA LEU A 52 -9.78 5.14 5.83
C LEU A 52 -10.91 5.71 6.69
N ARG A 53 -10.78 6.98 7.11
CA ARG A 53 -11.82 7.67 7.90
C ARG A 53 -13.08 7.89 7.08
N GLY A 54 -12.96 8.41 5.86
CA GLY A 54 -14.09 8.73 4.99
C GLY A 54 -14.84 7.49 4.50
N GLY A 55 -14.13 6.42 4.18
CA GLY A 55 -14.72 5.14 3.78
C GLY A 55 -15.57 4.52 4.87
N LYS A 56 -15.05 4.46 6.10
CA LYS A 56 -15.80 3.99 7.28
C LYS A 56 -17.04 4.85 7.53
N ALA A 57 -16.88 6.18 7.54
CA ALA A 57 -18.01 7.09 7.74
C ALA A 57 -19.11 6.95 6.67
N ARG A 58 -18.74 6.69 5.41
CA ARG A 58 -19.72 6.40 4.35
C ARG A 58 -20.43 5.07 4.60
N ALA A 59 -19.69 4.03 4.98
CA ALA A 59 -20.26 2.70 5.21
C ALA A 59 -21.26 2.69 6.37
N GLU A 60 -20.98 3.44 7.44
CA GLU A 60 -21.87 3.57 8.61
C GLU A 60 -23.18 4.30 8.29
N LYS A 61 -23.16 5.22 7.31
CA LYS A 61 -24.36 5.96 6.88
C LYS A 61 -25.30 5.15 6.01
N LEU A 62 -24.86 4.02 5.46
CA LEU A 62 -25.66 3.21 4.55
C LEU A 62 -26.44 2.15 5.31
N THR A 63 -27.73 2.04 4.99
CA THR A 63 -28.59 0.94 5.43
C THR A 63 -28.22 -0.38 4.75
N ALA A 64 -28.76 -1.50 5.24
CA ALA A 64 -28.55 -2.81 4.62
C ALA A 64 -29.09 -2.87 3.17
N GLU A 65 -30.23 -2.22 2.93
CA GLU A 65 -30.87 -2.17 1.61
C GLU A 65 -30.03 -1.35 0.61
N GLU A 66 -29.55 -0.18 1.02
CA GLU A 66 -28.69 0.66 0.19
C GLU A 66 -27.37 -0.04 -0.15
N ARG A 67 -26.75 -0.73 0.82
CA ARG A 67 -25.54 -1.53 0.56
C ARG A 67 -25.81 -2.65 -0.46
N SER A 68 -26.95 -3.33 -0.35
CA SER A 68 -27.37 -4.37 -1.30
C SER A 68 -27.60 -3.80 -2.71
N ALA A 69 -28.27 -2.66 -2.81
CA ALA A 69 -28.52 -1.98 -4.09
C ALA A 69 -27.21 -1.55 -4.78
N ILE A 70 -26.26 -0.99 -4.02
CA ILE A 70 -24.93 -0.62 -4.53
C ILE A 70 -24.18 -1.85 -5.03
N ALA A 71 -24.20 -2.96 -4.28
CA ALA A 71 -23.52 -4.20 -4.66
C ALA A 71 -24.08 -4.79 -5.97
N LYS A 72 -25.41 -4.82 -6.13
CA LYS A 72 -26.06 -5.29 -7.37
C LYS A 72 -25.63 -4.46 -8.59
N ARG A 73 -25.69 -3.13 -8.48
CA ARG A 73 -25.25 -2.20 -9.54
C ARG A 73 -23.77 -2.40 -9.89
N ALA A 74 -22.92 -2.64 -8.90
CA ALA A 74 -21.50 -2.90 -9.13
C ALA A 74 -21.26 -4.23 -9.87
N ALA A 75 -22.04 -5.28 -9.55
CA ALA A 75 -21.97 -6.57 -10.23
C ALA A 75 -22.43 -6.46 -11.69
N GLU A 76 -23.55 -5.78 -11.95
CA GLU A 76 -24.05 -5.50 -13.30
C GLU A 76 -23.01 -4.76 -14.14
N ALA A 77 -22.41 -3.69 -13.60
CA ALA A 77 -21.37 -2.93 -14.30
C ALA A 77 -20.14 -3.79 -14.63
N ARG A 78 -19.76 -4.71 -13.73
CA ARG A 78 -18.66 -5.65 -13.96
C ARG A 78 -19.00 -6.61 -15.10
N TRP A 79 -20.19 -7.22 -15.10
CA TRP A 79 -20.59 -8.17 -16.14
C TRP A 79 -20.78 -7.50 -17.51
N GLN A 80 -21.33 -6.29 -17.55
CA GLN A 80 -21.43 -5.53 -18.80
C GLN A 80 -20.05 -5.26 -19.41
N ARG A 81 -19.06 -4.87 -18.58
CA ARG A 81 -17.69 -4.68 -19.05
C ARG A 81 -17.09 -5.97 -19.62
N SER A 82 -17.25 -7.10 -18.92
CA SER A 82 -16.76 -8.39 -19.41
C SER A 82 -17.42 -8.80 -20.73
N ASN A 83 -18.73 -8.63 -20.86
CA ASN A 83 -19.44 -8.93 -22.09
C ASN A 83 -19.00 -8.05 -23.25
N ASN A 84 -18.72 -6.77 -23.00
CA ASN A 84 -18.25 -5.86 -24.04
C ASN A 84 -16.82 -6.20 -24.49
N ALA A 85 -15.95 -6.55 -23.54
CA ALA A 85 -14.59 -7.01 -23.84
C ALA A 85 -14.54 -8.36 -24.58
N ALA A 86 -15.56 -9.21 -24.44
CA ALA A 86 -15.69 -10.47 -25.17
C ALA A 86 -16.35 -10.32 -26.56
N ARG A 87 -16.90 -9.13 -26.87
CA ARG A 87 -17.62 -8.84 -28.12
C ARG A 87 -16.85 -7.93 -29.08
N GLY A 88 -15.78 -7.30 -28.63
CA GLY A 88 -14.84 -6.52 -29.45
C GLY A 88 -13.58 -7.33 -29.73
#